data_AF-A0A363SIX7-F1
#
_entry.id   AF-A0A363SIX7-F1
#
_cell.length_a   1.000
_cell.length_b   1.000
_cell.length_c   1.000
_cell.angle_alpha   90.00
_cell.angle_beta   90.00
_cell.angle_gamma   90.00
#
_symmetry.space_group_name_H-M   'P 1'
#
loop_
_entity.id
_entity.type
_entity.pdbx_description
1 polymer ?
#
loop_
_entity_poly.entity_id
_entity_poly.type
_entity_poly.pdbx_seq_one_letter_code
_entity_poly.pdbx_strand_id
1 'polypeptide(L)'
;MSREFLFTSESVGEGHPDKVADQISDSVLDAILAVDKHSRVACETLVSTGLVVISGEITTKAHINYREIAQDAIKRIGYDNSDIGFDYKSCA
;
A
#
# COMPACT_ATOMS: atom_id res chain seq x y z
N MET A 1 -13.91 6.94 43.57
CA MET A 1 -13.52 8.12 42.77
C MET A 1 -13.01 7.62 41.43
N SER A 2 -13.74 7.87 40.34
CA SER A 2 -13.22 7.67 38.99
C SER A 2 -12.08 8.67 38.76
N ARG A 3 -10.91 8.20 38.31
CA ARG A 3 -9.84 9.09 37.87
C ARG A 3 -10.20 9.62 36.49
N GLU A 4 -10.43 10.92 36.38
CA GLU A 4 -10.45 11.60 35.09
C GLU A 4 -9.01 11.75 34.59
N PHE A 5 -8.77 11.41 33.33
CA PHE A 5 -7.50 11.64 32.64
C PHE A 5 -7.79 12.01 31.19
N LEU A 6 -6.88 12.77 30.58
CA LEU A 6 -6.99 13.15 29.17
C LEU A 6 -6.31 12.08 28.32
N PHE A 7 -7.00 11.65 27.25
CA PHE A 7 -6.50 10.72 26.24
C PHE A 7 -6.72 11.34 24.87
N THR A 8 -5.70 11.28 24.03
CA THR A 8 -5.77 11.73 22.64
C THR A 8 -5.30 10.60 21.73
N SER A 9 -5.97 10.45 20.60
CA SER A 9 -5.61 9.57 19.50
C SER A 9 -5.82 10.34 18.19
N GLU A 10 -5.13 9.92 17.14
CA GLU A 10 -5.20 10.52 15.82
C GLU A 10 -5.42 9.45 14.75
N SER A 11 -5.75 9.91 13.55
CA SER A 11 -5.92 9.09 12.36
C SER A 11 -5.46 9.88 11.16
N VAL A 12 -5.13 9.18 10.08
CA VAL A 12 -4.69 9.76 8.82
C VAL A 12 -5.55 9.23 7.69
N GLY A 13 -5.74 10.03 6.64
CA GLY A 13 -6.47 9.60 5.45
C GLY A 13 -5.71 8.51 4.68
N GLU A 14 -6.42 7.83 3.77
CA GLU A 14 -5.84 6.79 2.92
C GLU A 14 -4.70 7.29 2.01
N GLY A 15 -4.67 8.58 1.70
CA GLY A 15 -3.59 9.24 0.95
C GLY A 15 -2.36 9.60 1.79
N HIS A 16 -2.35 9.36 3.11
CA HIS A 16 -1.11 9.52 3.86
C HIS A 16 -0.05 8.55 3.32
N PRO A 17 1.20 8.96 3.04
CA PRO A 17 2.19 8.12 2.36
C PRO A 17 2.40 6.77 3.04
N ASP A 18 2.40 6.73 4.38
CA ASP A 18 2.46 5.47 5.13
C ASP A 18 1.24 4.57 4.85
N LYS A 19 0.03 5.14 4.74
CA LYS A 19 -1.19 4.40 4.39
C LYS A 19 -1.28 4.04 2.91
N VAL A 20 -0.58 4.75 2.03
CA VAL A 20 -0.39 4.33 0.64
C VAL A 20 0.50 3.09 0.60
N ALA A 21 1.62 3.09 1.33
CA ALA A 21 2.50 1.93 1.45
C ALA A 21 1.78 0.70 2.00
N ASP A 22 1.04 0.86 3.12
CA ASP A 22 0.22 -0.21 3.72
C ASP A 22 -0.75 -0.80 2.68
N GLN A 23 -1.49 0.05 1.96
CA GLN A 23 -2.49 -0.41 1.00
C GLN A 23 -1.89 -1.09 -0.24
N ILE A 24 -0.71 -0.67 -0.71
CA ILE A 24 -0.01 -1.35 -1.80
C ILE A 24 0.44 -2.74 -1.34
N SER A 25 1.05 -2.83 -0.16
CA SER A 25 1.47 -4.11 0.42
C SER A 25 0.30 -5.08 0.60
N ASP A 26 -0.84 -4.61 1.12
CA ASP A 26 -2.04 -5.43 1.27
C ASP A 26 -2.67 -5.80 -0.09
N SER A 27 -2.63 -4.91 -1.09
CA SER A 27 -3.12 -5.24 -2.43
C SER A 27 -2.31 -6.36 -3.09
N VAL A 28 -0.99 -6.40 -2.84
CA VAL A 28 -0.12 -7.51 -3.28
C VAL A 28 -0.48 -8.81 -2.54
N LEU A 29 -0.65 -8.75 -1.22
CA LEU A 29 -1.09 -9.89 -0.41
C LEU A 29 -2.42 -10.46 -0.92
N ASP A 30 -3.42 -9.62 -1.15
CA ASP A 30 -4.74 -10.01 -1.62
C ASP A 30 -4.69 -10.67 -3.00
N ALA A 31 -3.95 -10.07 -3.95
CA ALA A 31 -3.77 -10.62 -5.29
C ALA A 31 -3.12 -12.01 -5.25
N ILE A 32 -2.15 -12.21 -4.36
CA ILE A 32 -1.49 -13.50 -4.16
C ILE A 32 -2.45 -14.51 -3.55
N LEU A 33 -3.14 -14.17 -2.46
CA LEU A 33 -4.04 -15.08 -1.73
C LEU A 33 -5.29 -15.45 -2.54
N ALA A 34 -5.71 -14.60 -3.47
CA ALA A 34 -6.77 -14.90 -4.43
C ALA A 34 -6.43 -16.09 -5.34
N VAL A 35 -5.13 -16.32 -5.62
CA VAL A 35 -4.64 -17.40 -6.48
C VAL A 35 -4.11 -18.59 -5.67
N ASP A 36 -3.33 -18.32 -4.62
CA ASP A 36 -2.70 -19.33 -3.77
C ASP A 36 -2.89 -19.01 -2.28
N LYS A 37 -3.91 -19.65 -1.67
CA LYS A 37 -4.30 -19.45 -0.26
C LYS A 37 -3.26 -19.89 0.77
N HIS A 38 -2.24 -20.65 0.36
CA HIS A 38 -1.18 -21.12 1.27
C HIS A 38 0.13 -20.33 1.12
N SER A 39 0.09 -19.23 0.39
CA SER A 39 1.24 -18.34 0.22
C SER A 39 1.72 -17.75 1.54
N ARG A 40 3.02 -17.50 1.63
CA ARG A 40 3.63 -16.69 2.69
C ARG A 40 4.13 -15.40 2.06
N VAL A 41 3.65 -14.27 2.55
CA VAL A 41 3.90 -12.94 1.97
C VAL A 41 4.37 -12.02 3.08
N ALA A 42 5.61 -11.56 2.97
CA ALA A 42 6.14 -10.42 3.71
C ALA A 42 6.45 -9.33 2.65
N CYS A 43 5.43 -8.53 2.31
CA CYS A 43 5.54 -7.49 1.28
C CYS A 43 5.76 -6.14 1.95
N GLU A 44 6.90 -5.53 1.69
CA GLU A 44 7.27 -4.22 2.21
C GLU A 44 7.19 -3.18 1.09
N THR A 45 6.54 -2.05 1.35
CA THR A 45 6.43 -0.97 0.37
C THR A 45 7.05 0.31 0.92
N LEU A 46 7.95 0.94 0.14
CA LEU A 46 8.43 2.30 0.38
C LEU A 46 7.86 3.21 -0.71
N VAL A 47 7.30 4.34 -0.29
CA VAL A 47 6.77 5.37 -1.19
C VAL A 47 7.55 6.67 -0.97
N SER A 48 7.97 7.29 -2.06
CA SER A 48 8.62 8.60 -2.07
C SER A 48 8.25 9.36 -3.35
N THR A 49 8.80 10.55 -3.56
CA THR A 49 8.49 11.40 -4.71
C THR A 49 8.71 10.66 -6.04
N GLY A 50 7.61 10.31 -6.70
CA GLY A 50 7.62 9.62 -7.99
C GLY A 50 8.18 8.20 -7.97
N LEU A 51 8.31 7.57 -6.80
CA LEU A 51 8.94 6.26 -6.65
C LEU A 51 8.11 5.35 -5.74
N VAL A 52 7.87 4.12 -6.20
CA VAL A 52 7.38 3.02 -5.37
C VAL A 52 8.38 1.88 -5.40
N VAL A 53 8.85 1.46 -4.23
CA VAL A 53 9.71 0.29 -4.10
C VAL A 53 8.95 -0.79 -3.36
N ILE A 54 8.69 -1.91 -4.04
CA ILE A 54 8.15 -3.13 -3.43
C ILE A 54 9.31 -4.07 -3.16
N SER A 55 9.41 -4.56 -1.93
CA SER A 55 10.47 -5.43 -1.43
C SER A 55 9.91 -6.52 -0.52
N GLY A 56 10.79 -7.38 -0.01
CA GLY A 56 10.48 -8.43 0.97
C GLY A 56 10.47 -9.83 0.37
N GLU A 57 9.91 -10.78 1.12
CA GLU A 57 9.98 -12.20 0.82
C GLU A 57 8.60 -12.80 0.55
N ILE A 58 8.45 -13.39 -0.64
CA ILE A 58 7.21 -14.01 -1.07
C ILE A 58 7.47 -15.46 -1.48
N THR A 59 6.76 -16.39 -0.84
CA THR A 59 6.69 -17.80 -1.26
C THR A 59 5.27 -18.09 -1.74
N THR A 60 5.09 -18.27 -3.05
CA THR A 60 3.78 -18.51 -3.67
C THR A 60 3.92 -19.25 -5.01
N LYS A 61 2.84 -19.88 -5.46
CA LYS A 61 2.68 -20.34 -6.86
C LYS A 61 1.97 -19.30 -7.75
N ALA A 62 1.48 -18.21 -7.18
CA ALA A 62 0.81 -17.15 -7.92
C ALA A 62 1.80 -16.41 -8.83
N HIS A 63 1.36 -16.10 -10.05
CA HIS A 63 2.06 -15.19 -10.95
C HIS A 63 1.24 -13.91 -11.07
N ILE A 64 1.72 -12.85 -10.44
CA ILE A 64 1.03 -11.55 -10.38
C ILE A 64 1.90 -10.45 -11.00
N ASN A 65 1.25 -9.37 -11.42
CA ASN A 65 1.92 -8.17 -11.90
C ASN A 65 1.96 -7.11 -10.78
N TYR A 66 3.07 -7.06 -10.05
CA TYR A 66 3.25 -6.14 -8.92
C TYR A 66 3.08 -4.67 -9.31
N ARG A 67 3.54 -4.29 -10.51
CA ARG A 67 3.41 -2.91 -11.01
C ARG A 67 1.95 -2.52 -11.21
N GLU A 68 1.19 -3.34 -11.92
CA GLU A 68 -0.24 -3.06 -12.18
C GLU A 68 -1.02 -2.99 -10.86
N ILE A 69 -0.77 -3.91 -9.93
CA ILE A 69 -1.41 -3.90 -8.60
C ILE A 69 -1.11 -2.60 -7.84
N ALA A 70 0.16 -2.17 -7.82
CA ALA A 70 0.53 -0.91 -7.17
C ALA A 70 -0.13 0.30 -7.83
N GLN A 71 -0.12 0.35 -9.18
CA GLN A 71 -0.74 1.44 -9.94
C GLN A 71 -2.25 1.51 -9.71
N ASP A 72 -2.94 0.37 -9.67
CA ASP A 72 -4.38 0.32 -9.39
C ASP A 72 -4.70 0.74 -7.96
N ALA A 73 -3.87 0.35 -6.98
CA ALA A 73 -4.01 0.81 -5.60
C ALA A 73 -3.83 2.33 -5.48
N ILE A 74 -2.79 2.90 -6.09
CA ILE A 74 -2.50 4.34 -6.09
C ILE A 74 -3.62 5.13 -6.78
N LYS A 75 -4.10 4.63 -7.92
CA LYS A 75 -5.22 5.22 -8.65
C LYS A 75 -6.50 5.20 -7.82
N ARG A 76 -6.79 4.08 -7.12
CA ARG A 76 -7.96 3.94 -6.24
C ARG A 76 -7.94 4.95 -5.09
N ILE A 77 -6.76 5.23 -4.53
CA ILE A 77 -6.56 6.26 -3.49
C ILE A 77 -6.80 7.69 -4.02
N GLY A 78 -6.65 7.90 -5.33
CA GLY A 78 -6.92 9.18 -6.00
C GLY A 78 -5.68 9.92 -6.50
N TYR A 79 -4.51 9.27 -6.53
CA TYR A 79 -3.28 9.85 -7.09
C TYR A 79 -3.23 9.69 -8.61
N ASP A 80 -3.93 10.56 -9.35
CA ASP A 80 -4.12 10.47 -10.80
C ASP A 80 -3.66 11.71 -11.61
N ASN A 81 -3.02 12.66 -10.94
CA ASN A 81 -2.50 13.89 -11.52
C ASN A 81 -1.13 14.26 -10.90
N SER A 82 -0.12 14.54 -11.72
CA SER A 82 1.20 14.94 -11.22
C SER A 82 1.16 16.25 -10.40
N ASP A 83 0.17 17.12 -10.61
CA ASP A 83 0.03 18.39 -9.90
C ASP A 83 -0.25 18.23 -8.39
N ILE A 84 -0.79 17.08 -7.97
CA ILE A 84 -1.00 16.76 -6.54
C ILE A 84 0.23 16.10 -5.89
N GLY A 85 1.36 16.05 -6.60
CA GLY A 85 2.66 15.60 -6.10
C GLY A 85 2.94 14.11 -6.30
N PHE A 86 1.96 13.32 -6.75
CA PHE A 86 2.11 11.89 -7.03
C PHE A 86 1.05 11.41 -8.04
N ASP A 87 1.43 10.54 -8.98
CA ASP A 87 0.56 10.07 -10.07
C ASP A 87 0.88 8.62 -10.43
N TYR A 88 -0.14 7.75 -10.39
CA TYR A 88 -0.04 6.33 -10.71
C TYR A 88 0.51 6.05 -12.11
N LYS A 89 0.35 6.98 -13.06
CA LYS A 89 0.81 6.82 -14.45
C LYS A 89 2.30 7.09 -14.61
N SER A 90 2.85 8.00 -13.80
CA SER A 90 4.22 8.52 -14.01
C SER A 90 5.20 8.09 -12.91
N CYS A 91 4.73 7.52 -11.80
CA CYS A 91 5.62 6.98 -10.77
C CYS A 91 6.38 5.75 -11.27
N ALA A 92 7.64 5.63 -10.88
CA ALA A 92 8.54 4.52 -11.21
C ALA A 92 8.24 3.27 -10.39
#